data_AF-A0A972V5Q4-F1
#
_entry.id   AF-A0A972V5Q4-F1
#
_cell.length_a   1.000
_cell.length_b   1.000
_cell.length_c   1.000
_cell.angle_alpha   90.00
_cell.angle_beta   90.00
_cell.angle_gamma   90.00
#
_symmetry.space_group_name_H-M   'P 1'
#
loop_
_entity.id
_entity.type
_entity.pdbx_description
1 polymer ?
#
loop_
_entity_poly.entity_id
_entity_poly.type
_entity_poly.pdbx_seq_one_letter_code
_entity_poly.pdbx_strand_id
1 'polypeptide(L)'
;MVIQPEKDEISGRETTGHEWDGIKELNNPLPRWWLWVFYATVVWAVGYVIAMPAIPLLGGYSKGVLGYSSRQELADEMSAVKESRADLRARIASTDLAGIRASADLLRFAIAGGRSAFAVNCVQCHGSGATGSKGYPNLNDDDWLWGGKIAEIEQTIRFGARSISEKGRQGNMPPFAGVLKPNEISAVADYARSLSGLKPEPEAG
;
A
#
# COMPACT_ATOMS: atom_id res chain seq x y z
N MET A 1 -51.42 -1.85 23.02
CA MET A 1 -52.87 -2.04 23.30
C MET A 1 -53.38 -3.09 22.33
N VAL A 2 -54.09 -4.13 22.77
CA VAL A 2 -54.68 -5.12 21.85
C VAL A 2 -55.93 -4.49 21.25
N ILE A 3 -55.99 -4.39 19.92
CA ILE A 3 -57.10 -3.79 19.18
C ILE A 3 -57.66 -4.88 18.26
N GLN A 4 -58.96 -4.85 17.99
CA GLN A 4 -59.55 -5.79 17.02
C GLN A 4 -58.89 -5.59 15.64
N PRO A 5 -58.59 -6.67 14.91
CA PRO A 5 -58.11 -6.58 13.53
C PRO A 5 -59.05 -5.69 12.72
N GLU A 6 -58.51 -4.61 12.17
CA GLU A 6 -59.24 -3.66 11.34
C GLU A 6 -58.85 -3.85 9.87
N LYS A 7 -59.80 -3.59 8.98
CA LYS A 7 -59.56 -3.66 7.53
C LYS A 7 -59.07 -2.31 7.05
N ASP A 8 -57.85 -2.27 6.53
CA ASP A 8 -57.26 -1.05 5.95
C ASP A 8 -58.03 -0.61 4.69
N GLU A 9 -58.34 0.68 4.59
CA GLU A 9 -59.20 1.23 3.55
C GLU A 9 -58.52 1.24 2.17
N ILE A 10 -57.19 1.32 2.12
CA ILE A 10 -56.42 1.43 0.87
C ILE A 10 -56.08 0.05 0.30
N SER A 11 -55.49 -0.82 1.14
CA SER A 11 -55.03 -2.15 0.74
C SER A 11 -56.12 -3.22 0.85
N GLY A 12 -57.20 -2.95 1.59
CA GLY A 12 -58.30 -3.90 1.84
C GLY A 12 -57.91 -5.09 2.72
N ARG A 13 -56.78 -4.99 3.43
CA ARG A 13 -56.15 -6.08 4.19
C ARG A 13 -56.31 -5.87 5.69
N GLU A 14 -56.36 -6.95 6.44
CA GLU A 14 -56.49 -6.90 7.89
C GLU A 14 -55.17 -6.54 8.57
N THR A 15 -55.24 -5.80 9.66
CA THR A 15 -54.09 -5.54 10.53
C THR A 15 -53.83 -6.70 11.50
N THR A 16 -52.64 -6.74 12.10
CA THR A 16 -52.21 -7.81 13.03
C THR A 16 -52.82 -7.73 14.44
N GLY A 17 -53.75 -6.79 14.69
CA GLY A 17 -54.46 -6.64 15.97
C GLY A 17 -53.65 -5.96 17.10
N HIS A 18 -52.52 -5.36 16.78
CA HIS A 18 -51.68 -4.61 17.71
C HIS A 18 -51.30 -3.26 17.12
N GLU A 19 -51.22 -2.27 17.99
CA GLU A 19 -50.72 -0.93 17.65
C GLU A 19 -49.50 -0.61 18.52
N TRP A 20 -48.46 -0.14 17.84
CA TRP A 20 -47.17 0.23 18.40
C TRP A 20 -46.91 1.70 18.08
N ASP A 21 -47.13 2.58 19.05
CA ASP A 21 -46.87 4.03 18.92
C ASP A 21 -47.52 4.66 17.68
N GLY A 22 -48.82 4.38 17.48
CA GLY A 22 -49.58 4.85 16.31
C GLY A 22 -49.36 4.04 15.02
N ILE A 23 -48.43 3.08 14.99
CA ILE A 23 -48.17 2.22 13.83
C ILE A 23 -48.90 0.88 13.97
N LYS A 24 -49.56 0.46 12.90
CA LYS A 24 -50.23 -0.85 12.77
C LYS A 24 -49.64 -1.60 11.59
N GLU A 25 -49.53 -2.92 11.70
CA GLU A 25 -48.95 -3.77 10.66
C GLU A 25 -50.05 -4.48 9.86
N LEU A 26 -49.90 -4.51 8.53
CA LEU A 26 -50.79 -5.25 7.64
C LEU A 26 -50.40 -6.73 7.58
N ASN A 27 -51.38 -7.62 7.66
CA ASN A 27 -51.19 -9.06 7.47
C ASN A 27 -51.24 -9.42 5.98
N ASN A 28 -50.26 -8.94 5.23
CA ASN A 28 -50.12 -9.22 3.81
C ASN A 28 -49.34 -10.53 3.58
N PRO A 29 -49.78 -11.38 2.62
CA PRO A 29 -48.94 -12.48 2.18
C PRO A 29 -47.67 -11.91 1.52
N LEU A 30 -46.54 -12.60 1.73
CA LEU A 30 -45.29 -12.23 1.09
C LEU A 30 -45.45 -12.20 -0.43
N PRO A 31 -44.86 -11.21 -1.14
CA PRO A 31 -44.91 -11.17 -2.59
C PRO A 31 -44.34 -12.46 -3.20
N ARG A 32 -45.06 -13.07 -4.15
CA ARG A 32 -44.63 -14.35 -4.74
C ARG A 32 -43.26 -14.28 -5.41
N TRP A 33 -42.94 -13.17 -6.06
CA TRP A 33 -41.63 -12.96 -6.67
C TRP A 33 -40.51 -12.93 -5.62
N TRP A 34 -40.77 -12.37 -4.44
CA TRP A 34 -39.82 -12.34 -3.34
C TRP A 34 -39.54 -13.74 -2.82
N LEU A 35 -40.57 -14.57 -2.68
CA LEU A 35 -40.42 -15.99 -2.31
C LEU A 35 -39.59 -16.77 -3.34
N TRP A 36 -39.83 -16.55 -4.64
CA TRP A 36 -39.02 -17.19 -5.69
C TRP A 36 -37.54 -16.82 -5.60
N VAL A 37 -37.23 -15.53 -5.40
CA VAL A 37 -35.84 -15.09 -5.21
C VAL A 37 -35.24 -15.71 -3.96
N PHE A 38 -35.99 -15.73 -2.84
CA PHE A 38 -35.53 -16.37 -1.60
C PHE A 38 -35.22 -17.85 -1.79
N TYR A 39 -36.07 -18.62 -2.46
CA TYR A 39 -35.78 -20.02 -2.73
C TYR A 39 -34.63 -20.21 -3.71
N ALA A 40 -34.50 -19.35 -4.71
CA ALA A 40 -33.39 -19.40 -5.65
C ALA A 40 -32.03 -19.17 -4.96
N THR A 41 -31.94 -18.23 -4.00
CA THR A 41 -30.70 -18.01 -3.23
C THR A 41 -30.39 -19.17 -2.31
N VAL A 42 -31.39 -19.85 -1.73
CA VAL A 42 -31.17 -21.08 -0.95
C VAL A 42 -30.62 -22.20 -1.83
N VAL A 43 -31.22 -22.42 -3.01
CA VAL A 43 -30.73 -23.43 -3.97
C VAL A 43 -29.30 -23.09 -4.43
N TRP A 44 -29.02 -21.81 -4.71
CA TRP A 44 -27.68 -21.35 -5.06
C TRP A 44 -26.68 -21.59 -3.94
N ALA A 45 -27.03 -21.26 -2.69
CA ALA A 45 -26.16 -21.49 -1.54
C ALA A 45 -25.82 -22.96 -1.36
N VAL A 46 -26.82 -23.85 -1.46
CA VAL A 46 -26.60 -25.32 -1.41
C VAL A 46 -25.67 -25.77 -2.53
N GLY A 47 -25.91 -25.31 -3.77
CA GLY A 47 -25.04 -25.60 -4.91
C GLY A 47 -23.61 -25.10 -4.69
N TYR A 48 -23.45 -23.91 -4.13
CA TYR A 48 -22.14 -23.32 -3.85
C TYR A 48 -21.36 -24.09 -2.78
N VAL A 49 -22.04 -24.54 -1.71
CA VAL A 49 -21.42 -25.39 -0.67
C VAL A 49 -20.94 -26.73 -1.23
N ILE A 50 -21.63 -27.28 -2.23
CA ILE A 50 -21.21 -28.51 -2.92
C ILE A 50 -20.05 -28.24 -3.89
N ALA A 51 -20.09 -27.10 -4.59
CA ALA A 51 -19.08 -26.73 -5.58
C ALA A 51 -17.74 -26.34 -4.96
N MET A 52 -17.77 -25.60 -3.84
CA MET A 52 -16.64 -24.87 -3.28
C MET A 52 -16.23 -25.35 -1.89
N PRO A 53 -15.01 -25.00 -1.44
CA PRO A 53 -14.65 -25.13 -0.04
C PRO A 53 -15.57 -24.37 0.89
N ALA A 54 -16.20 -25.05 1.87
CA ALA A 54 -17.26 -24.41 2.67
C ALA A 54 -17.29 -24.83 4.15
N ILE A 55 -17.60 -26.09 4.44
CA ILE A 55 -17.97 -26.52 5.80
C ILE A 55 -16.71 -26.95 6.56
N PRO A 56 -16.39 -26.36 7.73
CA PRO A 56 -15.32 -26.84 8.59
C PRO A 56 -15.72 -28.17 9.25
N LEU A 57 -14.82 -29.15 9.19
CA LEU A 57 -14.98 -30.48 9.77
C LEU A 57 -13.88 -30.72 10.82
N LEU A 58 -14.08 -31.68 11.72
CA LEU A 58 -13.05 -32.09 12.68
C LEU A 58 -11.86 -32.72 11.92
N GLY A 59 -10.85 -31.89 11.62
CA GLY A 59 -9.66 -32.28 10.86
C GLY A 59 -9.54 -31.66 9.46
N GLY A 60 -10.45 -30.77 9.04
CA GLY A 60 -10.35 -30.12 7.73
C GLY A 60 -11.58 -29.32 7.33
N TYR A 61 -11.90 -29.34 6.04
CA TYR A 61 -13.07 -28.69 5.48
C TYR A 61 -13.56 -29.44 4.23
N SER A 62 -14.83 -29.27 3.85
CA SER A 62 -15.35 -29.79 2.58
C SER A 62 -14.56 -29.17 1.43
N LYS A 63 -13.97 -29.96 0.52
CA LYS A 63 -13.17 -29.43 -0.61
C LYS A 63 -14.03 -28.90 -1.76
N GLY A 64 -15.31 -29.28 -1.79
CA GLY A 64 -16.17 -29.08 -2.94
C GLY A 64 -15.79 -29.99 -4.13
N VAL A 65 -16.61 -30.00 -5.17
CA VAL A 65 -16.38 -30.81 -6.38
C VAL A 65 -15.47 -30.14 -7.41
N LEU A 66 -15.29 -28.82 -7.33
CA LEU A 66 -14.47 -28.06 -8.29
C LEU A 66 -12.97 -28.06 -7.94
N GLY A 67 -12.58 -28.52 -6.74
CA GLY A 67 -11.19 -28.54 -6.31
C GLY A 67 -10.55 -27.15 -6.13
N TYR A 68 -11.36 -26.09 -6.02
CA TYR A 68 -10.89 -24.72 -5.91
C TYR A 68 -10.05 -24.48 -4.64
N SER A 69 -9.01 -23.65 -4.76
CA SER A 69 -8.22 -23.13 -3.63
C SER A 69 -7.68 -21.75 -3.97
N SER A 70 -8.09 -20.73 -3.21
CA SER A 70 -7.60 -19.35 -3.40
C SER A 70 -6.10 -19.23 -3.20
N ARG A 71 -5.50 -20.07 -2.35
CA ARG A 71 -4.05 -20.12 -2.16
C ARG A 71 -3.33 -20.71 -3.37
N GLN A 72 -3.93 -21.72 -4.01
CA GLN A 72 -3.35 -22.32 -5.21
C GLN A 72 -3.46 -21.37 -6.39
N GLU A 73 -4.63 -20.75 -6.58
CA GLU A 73 -4.86 -19.74 -7.61
C GLU A 73 -3.84 -18.59 -7.52
N LEU A 74 -3.61 -18.06 -6.31
CA LEU A 74 -2.59 -17.04 -6.09
C LEU A 74 -1.18 -17.56 -6.41
N ALA A 75 -0.85 -18.79 -5.99
CA ALA A 75 0.47 -19.38 -6.26
C ALA A 75 0.72 -19.54 -7.76
N ASP A 76 -0.29 -19.99 -8.51
CA ASP A 76 -0.23 -20.19 -9.96
C ASP A 76 -0.11 -18.84 -10.68
N GLU A 77 -0.89 -17.83 -10.30
CA GLU A 77 -0.82 -16.48 -10.87
C GLU A 77 0.55 -15.84 -10.60
N MET A 78 1.04 -15.90 -9.36
CA MET A 78 2.37 -15.39 -9.01
C MET A 78 3.48 -16.12 -9.77
N SER A 79 3.35 -17.45 -9.96
CA SER A 79 4.30 -18.25 -10.73
C SER A 79 4.32 -17.84 -12.20
N ALA A 80 3.15 -17.72 -12.83
CA ALA A 80 3.04 -17.30 -14.22
C ALA A 80 3.61 -15.88 -14.45
N VAL A 81 3.34 -14.93 -13.54
CA VAL A 81 3.93 -13.59 -13.60
C VAL A 81 5.45 -13.61 -13.38
N LYS A 82 5.93 -14.47 -12.48
CA LYS A 82 7.38 -14.64 -12.25
C LYS A 82 8.06 -15.21 -13.50
N GLU A 83 7.48 -16.24 -14.11
CA GLU A 83 8.01 -16.91 -15.29
C GLU A 83 8.04 -15.99 -16.51
N SER A 84 6.95 -15.26 -16.76
CA SER A 84 6.87 -14.28 -17.87
C SER A 84 7.93 -13.18 -17.80
N ARG A 85 8.51 -12.93 -16.62
CA ARG A 85 9.54 -11.92 -16.37
C ARG A 85 10.92 -12.52 -16.09
N ALA A 86 11.05 -13.84 -16.07
CA ALA A 86 12.24 -14.52 -15.56
C ALA A 86 13.50 -14.18 -16.36
N ASP A 87 13.42 -14.18 -17.70
CA ASP A 87 14.56 -13.84 -18.57
C ASP A 87 15.09 -12.43 -18.31
N LEU A 88 14.21 -11.42 -18.38
CA LEU A 88 14.59 -10.02 -18.16
C LEU A 88 15.16 -9.80 -16.76
N ARG A 89 14.58 -10.44 -15.72
CA ARG A 89 15.10 -10.37 -14.35
C ARG A 89 16.47 -11.04 -14.22
N ALA A 90 16.67 -12.20 -14.84
CA ALA A 90 17.95 -12.90 -14.83
C ALA A 90 19.04 -12.09 -15.52
N ARG A 91 18.72 -11.50 -16.69
CA ARG A 91 19.63 -10.62 -17.43
C ARG A 91 19.98 -9.36 -16.65
N ILE A 92 19.01 -8.72 -15.98
CA ILE A 92 19.30 -7.57 -15.11
C ILE A 92 20.19 -7.97 -13.93
N ALA A 93 20.00 -9.16 -13.37
CA ALA A 93 20.81 -9.62 -12.24
C ALA A 93 22.26 -9.94 -12.65
N SER A 94 22.51 -10.38 -13.89
CA SER A 94 23.84 -10.74 -14.38
C SER A 94 24.56 -9.63 -15.15
N THR A 95 23.84 -8.60 -15.60
CA THR A 95 24.41 -7.46 -16.35
C THR A 95 24.77 -6.33 -15.39
N ASP A 96 25.92 -5.71 -15.59
CA ASP A 96 26.30 -4.52 -14.85
C ASP A 96 25.44 -3.30 -15.24
N LEU A 97 25.49 -2.25 -14.43
CA LEU A 97 24.65 -1.06 -14.64
C LEU A 97 24.98 -0.30 -15.95
N ALA A 98 26.20 -0.44 -16.47
CA ALA A 98 26.58 0.10 -17.76
C ALA A 98 25.90 -0.67 -18.91
N GLY A 99 25.93 -2.01 -18.86
CA GLY A 99 25.27 -2.86 -19.84
C GLY A 99 23.74 -2.74 -19.81
N ILE A 100 23.13 -2.55 -18.63
CA ILE A 100 21.68 -2.30 -18.52
C ILE A 100 21.31 -0.99 -19.22
N ARG A 101 22.10 0.08 -19.06
CA ARG A 101 21.87 1.36 -19.76
C ARG A 101 22.01 1.26 -21.27
N ALA A 102 22.95 0.46 -21.75
CA ALA A 102 23.19 0.29 -23.18
C ALA A 102 22.09 -0.51 -23.89
N SER A 103 21.31 -1.33 -23.17
CA SER A 103 20.21 -2.11 -23.72
C SER A 103 18.87 -1.41 -23.51
N ALA A 104 18.23 -0.97 -24.60
CA ALA A 104 16.94 -0.29 -24.52
C ALA A 104 15.85 -1.15 -23.84
N ASP A 105 15.85 -2.46 -24.05
CA ASP A 105 14.86 -3.38 -23.46
C ASP A 105 15.07 -3.54 -21.96
N LEU A 106 16.32 -3.79 -21.54
CA LEU A 106 16.65 -3.92 -20.11
C LEU A 106 16.45 -2.60 -19.38
N LEU A 107 16.82 -1.47 -20.00
CA LEU A 107 16.63 -0.15 -19.42
C LEU A 107 15.14 0.16 -19.21
N ARG A 108 14.28 -0.10 -20.20
CA ARG A 108 12.82 0.10 -20.04
C ARG A 108 12.24 -0.74 -18.92
N PHE A 109 12.61 -2.03 -18.86
CA PHE A 109 12.14 -2.92 -17.80
C PHE A 109 12.66 -2.49 -16.42
N ALA A 110 13.94 -2.11 -16.32
CA ALA A 110 14.57 -1.65 -15.09
C ALA A 110 13.95 -0.34 -14.59
N ILE A 111 13.66 0.62 -15.48
CA ILE A 111 12.99 1.87 -15.11
C ILE A 111 11.56 1.61 -14.63
N ALA A 112 10.79 0.77 -15.33
CA ALA A 112 9.42 0.44 -14.92
C ALA A 112 9.39 -0.28 -13.56
N GLY A 113 10.25 -1.29 -13.37
CA GLY A 113 10.40 -2.00 -12.11
C GLY A 113 10.93 -1.10 -10.99
N GLY A 114 11.92 -0.27 -11.30
CA GLY A 114 12.51 0.71 -10.38
C GLY A 114 11.50 1.76 -9.91
N ARG A 115 10.64 2.26 -10.81
CA ARG A 115 9.55 3.17 -10.46
C ARG A 115 8.55 2.53 -9.52
N SER A 116 8.19 1.26 -9.76
CA SER A 116 7.31 0.51 -8.85
C SER A 116 7.97 0.28 -7.48
N ALA A 117 9.25 -0.11 -7.47
CA ALA A 117 10.01 -0.29 -6.23
C ALA A 117 10.14 1.03 -5.45
N PHE A 118 10.38 2.15 -6.15
CA PHE A 118 10.44 3.48 -5.55
C PHE A 118 9.11 3.87 -4.91
N ALA A 119 8.00 3.66 -5.62
CA ALA A 119 6.65 3.94 -5.14
C ALA A 119 6.26 3.15 -3.88
N VAL A 120 6.80 1.94 -3.71
CA VAL A 120 6.51 1.11 -2.53
C VAL A 120 7.44 1.44 -1.37
N ASN A 121 8.73 1.65 -1.64
CA ASN A 121 9.77 1.63 -0.61
C ASN A 121 10.45 2.97 -0.32
N CYS A 122 10.35 3.96 -1.21
CA CYS A 122 11.17 5.18 -1.15
C CYS A 122 10.35 6.47 -1.02
N VAL A 123 9.14 6.51 -1.60
CA VAL A 123 8.30 7.72 -1.65
C VAL A 123 7.91 8.24 -0.27
N GLN A 124 7.84 7.38 0.74
CA GLN A 124 7.47 7.78 2.10
C GLN A 124 8.48 8.75 2.70
N CYS A 125 9.73 8.71 2.25
CA CYS A 125 10.81 9.59 2.70
C CYS A 125 11.16 10.65 1.64
N HIS A 126 11.27 10.22 0.37
CA HIS A 126 11.76 11.07 -0.72
C HIS A 126 10.64 11.73 -1.55
N GLY A 127 9.37 11.50 -1.21
CA GLY A 127 8.22 12.05 -1.92
C GLY A 127 7.91 11.32 -3.23
N SER A 128 6.69 11.49 -3.74
CA SER A 128 6.22 10.86 -4.99
C SER A 128 6.99 11.31 -6.23
N GLY A 129 7.46 12.57 -6.23
CA GLY A 129 8.31 13.15 -7.27
C GLY A 129 9.81 13.00 -7.02
N ALA A 130 10.21 12.24 -6.00
CA ALA A 130 11.61 12.12 -5.55
C ALA A 130 12.24 13.45 -5.10
N THR A 131 11.44 14.46 -4.78
CA THR A 131 11.88 15.83 -4.43
C THR A 131 12.36 16.00 -2.99
N GLY A 132 12.28 14.94 -2.17
CA GLY A 132 12.66 15.00 -0.76
C GLY A 132 11.69 15.78 0.13
N SER A 133 12.11 15.99 1.37
CA SER A 133 11.42 16.82 2.37
C SER A 133 12.43 17.23 3.46
N LYS A 134 12.02 18.02 4.46
CA LYS A 134 12.94 18.39 5.55
C LYS A 134 13.50 17.13 6.23
N GLY A 135 14.82 16.94 6.16
CA GLY A 135 15.53 15.77 6.69
C GLY A 135 15.69 14.60 5.71
N TYR A 136 15.14 14.69 4.49
CA TYR A 136 15.24 13.67 3.45
C TYR A 136 15.69 14.29 2.12
N PRO A 137 16.79 13.83 1.51
CA PRO A 137 17.33 14.40 0.28
C PRO A 137 16.35 14.41 -0.89
N ASN A 138 16.48 15.43 -1.74
CA ASN A 138 15.98 15.39 -3.11
C ASN A 138 16.86 14.42 -3.91
N LEU A 139 16.25 13.53 -4.70
CA LEU A 139 16.94 12.55 -5.54
C LEU A 139 16.80 12.88 -7.04
N ASN A 140 16.19 14.02 -7.35
CA ASN A 140 15.94 14.50 -8.70
C ASN A 140 16.76 15.75 -9.06
N ASP A 141 17.71 16.15 -8.21
CA ASP A 141 18.69 17.19 -8.49
C ASP A 141 20.11 16.61 -8.66
N ASP A 142 21.08 17.50 -8.86
CA ASP A 142 22.48 17.16 -9.11
C ASP A 142 23.35 17.23 -7.84
N ASP A 143 22.75 17.43 -6.65
CA ASP A 143 23.47 17.61 -5.39
C ASP A 143 23.50 16.31 -4.55
N TRP A 144 24.63 15.60 -4.59
CA TRP A 144 24.77 14.28 -3.98
C TRP A 144 25.76 14.25 -2.81
N LEU A 145 25.26 14.12 -1.58
CA LEU A 145 26.07 14.06 -0.35
C LEU A 145 27.12 12.93 -0.36
N TRP A 146 26.78 11.77 -0.94
CA TRP A 146 27.64 10.58 -0.96
C TRP A 146 28.18 10.24 -2.36
N GLY A 147 28.09 11.19 -3.29
CA GLY A 147 28.43 11.03 -4.70
C GLY A 147 27.26 10.56 -5.57
N GLY A 148 27.13 11.16 -6.76
CA GLY A 148 26.04 10.94 -7.71
C GLY A 148 26.35 9.91 -8.79
N LYS A 149 27.53 9.27 -8.77
CA LYS A 149 27.81 8.18 -9.71
C LYS A 149 26.98 6.97 -9.34
N ILE A 150 26.71 6.16 -10.35
CA ILE A 150 25.77 5.06 -10.21
C ILE A 150 26.22 3.98 -9.24
N ALA A 151 27.51 3.69 -9.18
CA ALA A 151 28.07 2.79 -8.17
C ALA A 151 27.91 3.37 -6.74
N GLU A 152 28.00 4.69 -6.57
CA GLU A 152 27.87 5.36 -5.27
C GLU A 152 26.42 5.37 -4.77
N ILE A 153 25.48 5.57 -5.69
CA ILE A 153 24.03 5.46 -5.44
C ILE A 153 23.68 4.01 -5.09
N GLU A 154 24.15 3.04 -5.88
CA GLU A 154 23.92 1.62 -5.61
C GLU A 154 24.44 1.21 -4.23
N GLN A 155 25.66 1.63 -3.88
CA GLN A 155 26.23 1.39 -2.55
C GLN A 155 25.33 1.96 -1.44
N THR A 156 24.84 3.19 -1.62
CA THR A 156 23.97 3.84 -0.63
C THR A 156 22.64 3.10 -0.48
N ILE A 157 22.06 2.60 -1.56
CA ILE A 157 20.81 1.81 -1.54
C ILE A 157 21.04 0.44 -0.89
N ARG A 158 22.13 -0.26 -1.23
CA ARG A 158 22.40 -1.62 -0.74
C ARG A 158 22.83 -1.67 0.71
N PHE A 159 23.66 -0.72 1.14
CA PHE A 159 24.28 -0.75 2.46
C PHE A 159 23.72 0.28 3.43
N GLY A 160 22.99 1.30 2.94
CA GLY A 160 22.29 2.30 3.75
C GLY A 160 23.12 3.53 4.09
N ALA A 161 22.43 4.67 4.30
CA ALA A 161 23.04 5.98 4.56
C ALA A 161 23.39 6.28 6.04
N ARG A 162 22.94 5.41 6.96
CA ARG A 162 23.19 5.45 8.41
C ARG A 162 23.33 4.04 8.94
N SER A 163 24.17 3.25 8.27
CA SER A 163 24.33 1.83 8.55
C SER A 163 25.59 1.56 9.35
N ILE A 164 25.53 0.55 10.22
CA ILE A 164 26.68 0.04 10.98
C ILE A 164 27.61 -0.84 10.13
N SER A 165 27.22 -1.14 8.88
CA SER A 165 28.08 -1.85 7.94
C SER A 165 29.29 -1.00 7.55
N GLU A 166 30.47 -1.63 7.44
CA GLU A 166 31.68 -0.98 6.91
C GLU A 166 31.50 -0.40 5.50
N LYS A 167 30.57 -0.97 4.71
CA LYS A 167 30.25 -0.51 3.35
C LYS A 167 29.13 0.54 3.33
N GLY A 168 28.50 0.79 4.48
CA GLY A 168 27.46 1.80 4.64
C GLY A 168 28.01 3.22 4.58
N ARG A 169 27.12 4.21 4.47
CA ARG A 169 27.49 5.61 4.68
C ARG A 169 27.20 6.03 6.11
N GLN A 170 27.96 6.98 6.61
CA GLN A 170 27.74 7.61 7.90
C GLN A 170 27.80 9.13 7.76
N GLY A 171 26.67 9.79 7.96
CA GLY A 171 26.60 11.24 8.12
C GLY A 171 26.27 11.56 9.56
N ASN A 172 27.28 11.80 10.39
CA ASN A 172 27.07 12.26 11.76
C ASN A 172 27.68 13.66 11.90
N MET A 173 26.81 14.67 12.02
CA MET A 173 27.25 16.01 12.37
C MET A 173 27.46 16.04 13.90
N PRO A 174 28.70 16.23 14.39
CA PRO A 174 28.96 16.21 15.82
C PRO A 174 28.23 17.39 16.50
N PRO A 175 27.74 17.20 17.75
CA PRO A 175 27.19 18.31 18.50
C PRO A 175 28.31 19.28 18.89
N PHE A 176 28.14 20.57 18.57
CA PHE A 176 29.09 21.61 18.96
C PHE A 176 28.77 22.26 20.32
N ALA A 177 27.64 21.90 20.94
CA ALA A 177 27.29 22.36 22.28
C ALA A 177 28.35 21.91 23.30
N GLY A 178 28.88 22.85 24.08
CA GLY A 178 29.96 22.60 25.04
C GLY A 178 31.38 22.58 24.44
N VAL A 179 31.50 22.56 23.10
CA VAL A 179 32.76 22.79 22.38
C VAL A 179 32.89 24.26 22.00
N LEU A 180 31.79 24.85 21.52
CA LEU A 180 31.67 26.26 21.18
C LEU A 180 30.70 26.95 22.13
N LYS A 181 30.95 28.23 22.43
CA LYS A 181 30.01 29.10 23.15
C LYS A 181 28.80 29.42 22.25
N PRO A 182 27.63 29.77 22.83
CA PRO A 182 26.43 30.08 22.05
C PRO A 182 26.66 31.13 20.95
N ASN A 183 27.40 32.20 21.27
CA ASN A 183 27.73 33.26 20.30
C ASN A 183 28.67 32.77 19.17
N GLU A 184 29.55 31.81 19.47
CA GLU A 184 30.45 31.21 18.47
C GLU A 184 29.67 30.27 17.53
N ILE A 185 28.67 29.54 18.04
CA ILE A 185 27.77 28.72 17.22
C ILE A 185 27.00 29.60 16.23
N SER A 186 26.44 30.72 16.69
CA SER A 186 25.75 31.69 15.82
C SER A 186 26.68 32.26 14.76
N ALA A 187 27.90 32.67 15.14
CA ALA A 187 28.89 33.20 14.19
C ALA A 187 29.27 32.18 13.10
N VAL A 188 29.46 30.90 13.46
CA VAL A 188 29.75 29.84 12.49
C VAL A 188 28.55 29.56 11.58
N ALA A 189 27.33 29.59 12.13
CA ALA A 189 26.10 29.44 11.34
C ALA A 189 25.92 30.58 10.32
N ASP A 190 26.17 31.83 10.74
CA ASP A 190 26.12 33.00 9.85
C ASP A 190 27.20 32.95 8.78
N TYR A 191 28.41 32.52 9.15
CA TYR A 191 29.47 32.32 8.17
C TYR A 191 29.08 31.25 7.14
N ALA A 192 28.53 30.11 7.56
CA ALA A 192 28.06 29.06 6.65
C ALA A 192 26.93 29.55 5.73
N ARG A 193 26.00 30.36 6.23
CA ARG A 193 24.95 31.01 5.42
C ARG A 193 25.56 31.93 4.34
N SER A 194 26.60 32.67 4.69
CA SER A 194 27.28 33.58 3.75
C SER A 194 27.96 32.84 2.59
N LEU A 195 28.48 31.63 2.82
CA LEU A 195 29.04 30.77 1.77
C LEU A 195 27.99 30.36 0.74
N SER A 196 26.73 30.27 1.16
CA SER A 196 25.58 29.97 0.29
C SER A 196 24.91 31.24 -0.27
N GLY A 197 25.54 32.42 -0.13
CA GLY A 197 25.00 33.71 -0.60
C GLY A 197 23.81 34.24 0.22
N LEU A 198 23.53 33.66 1.39
CA LEU A 198 22.46 34.09 2.27
C LEU A 198 22.96 35.14 3.25
N LYS A 199 22.11 36.12 3.60
CA LYS A 199 22.42 37.11 4.64
C LYS A 199 22.53 36.43 6.02
N PRO A 200 23.38 36.94 6.92
CA PRO A 200 23.38 36.56 8.34
C PRO A 200 21.97 36.69 8.93
N GLU A 201 21.65 35.84 9.90
CA GLU A 201 20.39 35.95 10.63
C GLU A 201 20.46 37.18 11.56
N PRO A 202 19.44 38.05 11.59
CA PRO A 202 19.41 39.11 12.59
C PRO A 202 19.40 38.47 13.98
N GLU A 203 20.32 38.87 14.85
CA GLU A 203 20.66 38.18 16.10
C GLU A 203 19.42 37.67 16.85
N ALA A 204 19.28 36.35 16.95
CA ALA A 204 18.39 35.72 17.93
C ALA A 204 19.11 35.78 19.28
N GLY A 205 18.80 36.84 20.04
CA GLY A 205 19.27 37.04 21.42
C GLY A 205 18.83 35.94 22.38
#